data_AF-A0A517RIP6-F1
#
_entry.id   AF-A0A517RIP6-F1
#
_cell.length_a   1.000
_cell.length_b   1.000
_cell.length_c   1.000
_cell.angle_alpha   90.00
_cell.angle_beta   90.00
_cell.angle_gamma   90.00
#
_symmetry.space_group_name_H-M   'P 1'
#
loop_
_entity.id
_entity.type
_entity.pdbx_description
1 polymer ?
#
loop_
_entity_poly.entity_id
_entity_poly.type
_entity_poly.pdbx_seq_one_letter_code
_entity_poly.pdbx_strand_id
1 'polypeptide(L)'
;MAAIKIRSLFSALCLCAAMIFTASFATAEEPYWNQFRGPHADGTSKVTGLPVKWSEKENIVWKTPVHGRAWSSPVVWKDQVWVTTSTKDGKELGVVCVDFNTGKILIDKKIFDVEKPQYIDPSNSHASSTPIIEEGRIYVHYGAYGTACLDTKTGKVLWSRRDYPCNHWRGAGSSPIIYQNLLILQFDGYDYQYVVALDKETGKEVWKKDRDIDYGTKNGDFKKAFATPRIIKHDGRVQLISPAAKATVSYNPLTGDEYWKFYYPQHSAANRPLYDGEKIYVGTGFGKAHLYAVTPDGKGDVTKTHVKWIEQKGIPSKPSQLLIDGLLFLVDDKGIASCLDSKTGKLIWKERMERSSFSASPIYADGKIYAPDREGVTRVFVPGKEYKELAANKLEEGCVASLAIAGKSIILRTEHFLYRIEDQSQQK
;
A
#
# COMPACT_ATOMS: atom_id res chain seq x y z
N MET A 1 -0.74 41.47 -89.02
CA MET A 1 -1.14 41.86 -87.65
C MET A 1 -2.26 40.91 -87.23
N ALA A 2 -2.21 40.06 -86.22
CA ALA A 2 -1.33 39.89 -85.06
C ALA A 2 -1.08 38.38 -84.82
N ALA A 3 0.08 38.04 -84.25
CA ALA A 3 0.55 36.67 -84.04
C ALA A 3 -0.12 36.01 -82.81
N ILE A 4 -0.58 34.76 -82.97
CA ILE A 4 -1.05 33.88 -81.89
C ILE A 4 0.04 32.84 -81.63
N LYS A 5 0.64 32.86 -80.42
CA LYS A 5 1.57 31.84 -79.92
C LYS A 5 0.81 30.86 -79.03
N ILE A 6 0.76 29.59 -79.44
CA ILE A 6 0.29 28.47 -78.63
C ILE A 6 1.47 27.97 -77.77
N ARG A 7 1.32 28.01 -76.44
CA ARG A 7 2.31 27.51 -75.47
C ARG A 7 2.00 26.06 -75.09
N SER A 8 3.06 25.26 -75.01
CA SER A 8 3.07 23.83 -74.70
C SER A 8 2.65 23.51 -73.26
N LEU A 9 1.91 22.42 -73.08
CA LEU A 9 1.65 21.79 -71.78
C LEU A 9 2.95 21.24 -71.18
N PHE A 10 3.25 21.64 -69.95
CA PHE A 10 4.26 21.01 -69.09
C PHE A 10 3.55 20.21 -67.98
N SER A 11 4.02 18.99 -67.79
CA SER A 11 3.53 17.95 -66.88
C SER A 11 3.46 18.40 -65.42
N ALA A 12 2.30 18.21 -64.78
CA ALA A 12 2.13 18.35 -63.35
C ALA A 12 2.55 17.04 -62.64
N LEU A 13 3.71 17.06 -61.98
CA LEU A 13 4.16 16.00 -61.09
C LEU A 13 3.61 16.30 -59.68
N CYS A 14 2.62 15.52 -59.23
CA CYS A 14 2.09 15.59 -57.86
C CYS A 14 3.15 15.12 -56.85
N LEU A 15 3.75 16.05 -56.10
CA LEU A 15 4.45 15.74 -54.85
C LEU A 15 3.41 15.53 -53.73
N CYS A 16 3.04 14.29 -53.46
CA CYS A 16 2.37 13.91 -52.22
C CYS A 16 3.40 13.89 -51.08
N ALA A 17 3.49 14.98 -50.31
CA ALA A 17 4.24 15.00 -49.06
C ALA A 17 3.50 14.15 -48.01
N ALA A 18 4.02 12.96 -47.72
CA ALA A 18 3.56 12.13 -46.61
C ALA A 18 3.97 12.78 -45.28
N MET A 19 3.04 13.47 -44.61
CA MET A 19 3.20 13.87 -43.22
C MET A 19 3.12 12.63 -42.33
N ILE A 20 4.28 12.12 -41.92
CA ILE A 20 4.40 11.12 -40.86
C ILE A 20 4.05 11.83 -39.54
N PHE A 21 2.81 11.67 -39.07
CA PHE A 21 2.44 12.02 -37.71
C PHE A 21 3.15 11.05 -36.76
N THR A 22 4.31 11.45 -36.24
CA THR A 22 4.88 10.79 -35.06
C THR A 22 4.00 11.14 -33.87
N ALA A 23 3.05 10.26 -33.56
CA ALA A 23 2.35 10.29 -32.30
C ALA A 23 3.39 10.06 -31.19
N SER A 24 3.89 11.14 -30.59
CA SER A 24 4.59 11.06 -29.32
C SER A 24 3.59 10.50 -28.31
N PHE A 25 3.69 9.21 -28.04
CA PHE A 25 3.12 8.62 -26.84
C PHE A 25 3.79 9.33 -25.66
N ALA A 26 3.17 10.38 -25.14
CA ALA A 26 3.54 10.93 -23.86
C ALA A 26 3.32 9.81 -22.84
N THR A 27 4.40 9.14 -22.44
CA THR A 27 4.37 8.25 -21.29
C THR A 27 4.01 9.13 -20.12
N ALA A 28 2.77 9.03 -19.64
CA ALA A 28 2.36 9.72 -18.42
C ALA A 28 3.38 9.38 -17.33
N GLU A 29 3.92 10.41 -16.69
CA GLU A 29 4.85 10.24 -15.58
C GLU A 29 4.18 9.38 -14.51
N GLU A 30 4.93 8.43 -13.97
CA GLU A 30 4.38 7.54 -12.95
C GLU A 30 4.02 8.35 -11.71
N PRO A 31 2.81 8.17 -11.14
CA PRO A 31 2.44 8.90 -9.93
C PRO A 31 3.38 8.54 -8.76
N TYR A 32 3.62 9.49 -7.86
CA TYR A 32 4.48 9.27 -6.70
C TYR A 32 3.95 8.19 -5.75
N TRP A 33 4.85 7.56 -4.98
CA TRP A 33 4.53 6.53 -3.98
C TRP A 33 3.89 7.14 -2.73
N ASN A 34 2.67 7.61 -2.88
CA ASN A 34 2.06 8.59 -1.99
C ASN A 34 1.24 8.01 -0.83
N GLN A 35 1.07 6.68 -0.78
CA GLN A 35 0.25 5.98 0.21
C GLN A 35 0.78 4.56 0.46
N PHE A 36 0.19 3.85 1.42
CA PHE A 36 0.49 2.44 1.68
C PHE A 36 0.33 1.59 0.41
N ARG A 37 1.43 0.92 0.03
CA ARG A 37 1.55 0.13 -1.21
C ARG A 37 1.46 0.94 -2.51
N GLY A 38 1.89 2.19 -2.47
CA GLY A 38 2.13 3.00 -3.66
C GLY A 38 0.87 3.57 -4.32
N PRO A 39 1.02 4.21 -5.48
CA PRO A 39 -0.05 5.02 -6.09
C PRO A 39 -1.28 4.20 -6.48
N HIS A 40 -1.10 2.92 -6.78
CA HIS A 40 -2.16 1.99 -7.18
C HIS A 40 -2.72 1.15 -6.03
N ALA A 41 -2.17 1.33 -4.82
CA ALA A 41 -2.57 0.62 -3.60
C ALA A 41 -2.44 -0.93 -3.68
N ASP A 42 -1.67 -1.45 -4.64
CA ASP A 42 -1.43 -2.88 -4.87
C ASP A 42 0.05 -3.26 -4.84
N GLY A 43 0.94 -2.31 -4.53
CA GLY A 43 2.38 -2.54 -4.41
C GLY A 43 3.08 -2.69 -5.75
N THR A 44 2.48 -2.22 -6.84
CA THR A 44 3.08 -2.22 -8.18
C THR A 44 3.64 -0.84 -8.55
N SER A 45 4.70 -0.84 -9.36
CA SER A 45 5.27 0.34 -10.01
C SER A 45 5.78 0.01 -11.41
N LYS A 46 5.77 1.01 -12.30
CA LYS A 46 6.27 0.91 -13.68
C LYS A 46 7.72 1.38 -13.82
N VAL A 47 8.33 1.89 -12.75
CA VAL A 47 9.71 2.32 -12.70
C VAL A 47 10.62 1.16 -13.14
N THR A 48 11.62 1.50 -13.93
CA THR A 48 12.67 0.59 -14.41
C THR A 48 14.05 1.05 -13.98
N GLY A 49 15.04 0.15 -14.08
CA GLY A 49 16.41 0.44 -13.67
C GLY A 49 16.60 0.49 -12.16
N LEU A 50 15.83 -0.32 -11.43
CA LEU A 50 15.94 -0.46 -9.98
C LEU A 50 17.11 -1.38 -9.63
N PRO A 51 17.80 -1.14 -8.48
CA PRO A 51 18.91 -1.98 -8.06
C PRO A 51 18.46 -3.43 -7.84
N VAL A 52 19.32 -4.38 -8.23
CA VAL A 52 19.15 -5.81 -7.92
C VAL A 52 19.99 -6.22 -6.71
N LYS A 53 21.19 -5.64 -6.58
CA LYS A 53 22.16 -5.93 -5.52
C LYS A 53 22.49 -4.69 -4.71
N TRP A 54 22.59 -4.83 -3.39
CA TRP A 54 23.06 -3.80 -2.47
C TRP A 54 23.48 -4.42 -1.14
N SER A 55 24.20 -3.65 -0.34
CA SER A 55 24.59 -3.97 1.03
C SER A 55 24.78 -2.67 1.82
N GLU A 56 25.15 -2.72 3.10
CA GLU A 56 25.52 -1.51 3.86
C GLU A 56 26.64 -0.67 3.20
N LYS A 57 27.39 -1.23 2.24
CA LYS A 57 28.53 -0.56 1.57
C LYS A 57 28.34 -0.39 0.05
N GLU A 58 27.26 -0.91 -0.52
CA GLU A 58 27.05 -0.96 -1.97
C GLU A 58 25.65 -0.44 -2.30
N ASN A 59 25.57 0.47 -3.28
CA ASN A 59 24.31 1.02 -3.81
C ASN A 59 23.43 1.75 -2.78
N ILE A 60 24.00 2.18 -1.65
CA ILE A 60 23.36 3.08 -0.69
C ILE A 60 23.71 4.53 -1.06
N VAL A 61 22.72 5.30 -1.50
CA VAL A 61 22.88 6.74 -1.79
C VAL A 61 22.98 7.52 -0.47
N TRP A 62 22.10 7.22 0.47
CA TRP A 62 22.14 7.74 1.83
C TRP A 62 21.47 6.77 2.82
N LYS A 63 21.89 6.89 4.09
CA LYS A 63 21.33 6.19 5.26
C LYS A 63 21.11 7.24 6.35
N THR A 64 19.86 7.49 6.70
CA THR A 64 19.47 8.54 7.66
C THR A 64 18.88 7.91 8.92
N PRO A 65 19.44 8.20 10.11
CA PRO A 65 18.84 7.75 11.37
C PRO A 65 17.44 8.36 11.56
N VAL A 66 16.50 7.53 11.98
CA VAL A 66 15.14 7.94 12.38
C VAL A 66 14.92 7.46 13.81
N HIS A 67 14.53 8.39 14.69
CA HIS A 67 14.31 8.10 16.10
C HIS A 67 12.99 7.35 16.34
N GLY A 68 12.87 6.81 17.55
CA GLY A 68 11.65 6.12 17.99
C GLY A 68 11.56 4.69 17.49
N ARG A 69 10.32 4.18 17.41
CA ARG A 69 9.97 2.84 16.95
C ARG A 69 8.65 2.90 16.21
N ALA A 70 8.64 2.58 14.93
CA ALA A 70 7.44 2.67 14.11
C ALA A 70 7.52 1.84 12.82
N TRP A 71 6.37 1.34 12.37
CA TRP A 71 6.27 0.38 11.25
C TRP A 71 5.60 0.93 9.99
N SER A 72 5.30 2.22 9.94
CA SER A 72 4.77 2.83 8.72
C SER A 72 5.74 2.71 7.56
N SER A 73 5.21 2.39 6.38
CA SER A 73 5.96 2.48 5.14
C SER A 73 6.33 3.93 4.83
N PRO A 74 7.49 4.17 4.19
CA PRO A 74 7.77 5.48 3.63
C PRO A 74 6.76 5.82 2.53
N VAL A 75 6.35 7.08 2.49
CA VAL A 75 5.66 7.67 1.33
C VAL A 75 6.52 8.76 0.73
N VAL A 76 6.44 8.91 -0.59
CA VAL A 76 7.25 9.85 -1.35
C VAL A 76 6.35 10.78 -2.15
N TRP A 77 6.69 12.07 -2.15
CA TRP A 77 6.08 13.07 -3.02
C TRP A 77 7.15 14.05 -3.48
N LYS A 78 7.46 14.06 -4.78
CA LYS A 78 8.61 14.79 -5.32
C LYS A 78 9.88 14.45 -4.51
N ASP A 79 10.55 15.47 -3.96
CA ASP A 79 11.78 15.32 -3.18
C ASP A 79 11.55 15.05 -1.68
N GLN A 80 10.34 14.71 -1.25
CA GLN A 80 10.02 14.49 0.16
C GLN A 80 9.73 13.03 0.45
N VAL A 81 10.44 12.46 1.42
CA VAL A 81 10.19 11.13 1.96
C VAL A 81 9.67 11.25 3.39
N TRP A 82 8.46 10.77 3.65
CA TRP A 82 7.78 10.90 4.93
C TRP A 82 7.54 9.56 5.61
N VAL A 83 7.68 9.56 6.93
CA VAL A 83 7.31 8.44 7.82
C VAL A 83 6.67 8.96 9.11
N THR A 84 5.86 8.12 9.75
CA THR A 84 5.43 8.34 11.14
C THR A 84 6.42 7.69 12.12
N THR A 85 6.51 8.25 13.32
CA THR A 85 7.31 7.73 14.42
C THR A 85 6.58 7.79 15.77
N SER A 86 7.07 7.04 16.74
CA SER A 86 6.64 7.12 18.14
C SER A 86 7.79 6.82 19.09
N THR A 87 7.80 7.41 20.28
CA THR A 87 8.71 6.98 21.35
C THR A 87 8.44 5.51 21.71
N LYS A 88 9.44 4.80 22.23
CA LYS A 88 9.31 3.37 22.56
C LYS A 88 8.22 3.09 23.60
N ASP A 89 7.96 4.05 24.49
CA ASP A 89 6.89 4.00 25.48
C ASP A 89 5.52 4.45 24.94
N GLY A 90 5.44 4.91 23.68
CA GLY A 90 4.20 5.35 23.03
C GLY A 90 3.67 6.70 23.48
N LYS A 91 4.41 7.45 24.32
CA LYS A 91 3.95 8.73 24.89
C LYS A 91 4.01 9.90 23.92
N GLU A 92 4.87 9.85 22.92
CA GLU A 92 4.94 10.86 21.87
C GLU A 92 4.79 10.23 20.49
N LEU A 93 3.94 10.83 19.66
CA LEU A 93 3.66 10.42 18.30
C LEU A 93 4.07 11.56 17.36
N GLY A 94 4.81 11.24 16.32
CA GLY A 94 5.45 12.24 15.47
C GLY A 94 5.59 11.84 14.01
N VAL A 95 6.16 12.74 13.23
CA VAL A 95 6.49 12.55 11.81
C VAL A 95 7.93 12.98 11.56
N VAL A 96 8.56 12.31 10.60
CA VAL A 96 9.86 12.71 10.04
C VAL A 96 9.72 12.81 8.53
N CYS A 97 10.20 13.92 7.97
CA CYS A 97 10.42 14.13 6.55
C CYS A 97 11.91 14.22 6.28
N VAL A 98 12.40 13.46 5.31
CA VAL A 98 13.76 13.59 4.79
C VAL A 98 13.74 14.02 3.33
N ASP A 99 14.74 14.79 2.94
CA ASP A 99 14.99 15.16 1.55
C ASP A 99 15.42 13.92 0.75
N PHE A 100 14.72 13.63 -0.34
CA PHE A 100 14.95 12.46 -1.19
C PHE A 100 16.35 12.45 -1.79
N ASN A 101 16.90 13.62 -2.12
CA ASN A 101 18.18 13.73 -2.81
C ASN A 101 19.37 13.58 -1.87
N THR A 102 19.28 14.13 -0.67
CA THR A 102 20.41 14.27 0.26
C THR A 102 20.28 13.42 1.53
N GLY A 103 19.08 12.90 1.83
CA GLY A 103 18.78 12.20 3.09
C GLY A 103 18.70 13.11 4.31
N LYS A 104 18.86 14.43 4.15
CA LYS A 104 18.79 15.38 5.29
C LYS A 104 17.37 15.44 5.84
N ILE A 105 17.24 15.45 7.16
CA ILE A 105 15.96 15.69 7.82
C ILE A 105 15.51 17.11 7.52
N LEU A 106 14.34 17.25 6.91
CA LEU A 106 13.68 18.53 6.62
C LEU A 106 12.72 18.92 7.74
N ILE A 107 11.95 17.95 8.24
CA ILE A 107 10.96 18.12 9.31
C ILE A 107 11.10 16.95 10.27
N ASP A 108 11.18 17.24 11.56
CA ASP A 108 11.00 16.27 12.65
C ASP A 108 10.08 16.91 13.67
N LYS A 109 8.88 16.34 13.84
CA LYS A 109 7.82 17.01 14.58
C LYS A 109 6.97 16.05 15.38
N LYS A 110 6.86 16.32 16.68
CA LYS A 110 5.82 15.76 17.53
C LYS A 110 4.45 16.30 17.14
N ILE A 111 3.50 15.39 16.97
CA ILE A 111 2.10 15.67 16.63
C ILE A 111 1.20 15.53 17.85
N PHE A 112 1.38 14.46 18.63
CA PHE A 112 0.51 14.15 19.75
C PHE A 112 1.27 13.64 20.98
N ASP A 113 0.91 14.14 22.15
CA ASP A 113 1.20 13.53 23.44
C ASP A 113 0.12 12.51 23.84
N VAL A 114 0.53 11.41 24.46
CA VAL A 114 -0.30 10.32 24.95
C VAL A 114 0.07 10.02 26.41
N GLU A 115 -0.78 10.42 27.34
CA GLU A 115 -0.52 10.25 28.77
C GLU A 115 -0.48 8.76 29.18
N LYS A 116 -1.44 7.98 28.66
CA LYS A 116 -1.62 6.56 28.97
C LYS A 116 -1.74 5.73 27.69
N PRO A 117 -0.61 5.37 27.07
CA PRO A 117 -0.61 4.52 25.89
C PRO A 117 -1.30 3.18 26.18
N GLN A 118 -2.16 2.73 25.26
CA GLN A 118 -2.77 1.40 25.31
C GLN A 118 -1.70 0.32 25.21
N TYR A 119 -2.02 -0.87 25.72
CA TYR A 119 -1.22 -2.06 25.41
C TYR A 119 -1.04 -2.21 23.89
N ILE A 120 0.10 -2.77 23.50
CA ILE A 120 0.43 -3.08 22.12
C ILE A 120 1.18 -4.40 22.05
N ASP A 121 0.90 -5.19 21.02
CA ASP A 121 1.64 -6.41 20.76
C ASP A 121 3.10 -6.08 20.37
N PRO A 122 4.11 -6.85 20.81
CA PRO A 122 5.51 -6.59 20.45
C PRO A 122 5.77 -6.59 18.94
N SER A 123 4.92 -7.22 18.13
CA SER A 123 5.03 -7.17 16.67
C SER A 123 4.44 -5.90 16.05
N ASN A 124 3.88 -4.99 16.84
CA ASN A 124 3.27 -3.73 16.39
C ASN A 124 3.93 -2.48 17.04
N SER A 125 3.56 -1.28 16.62
CA SER A 125 4.06 0.02 17.11
C SER A 125 2.93 1.06 17.21
N HIS A 126 3.12 2.13 17.99
CA HIS A 126 2.11 3.19 18.12
C HIS A 126 1.97 4.04 16.85
N ALA A 127 2.85 3.84 15.86
CA ALA A 127 2.90 4.58 14.60
C ALA A 127 3.07 3.62 13.39
N SER A 128 2.28 2.54 13.36
CA SER A 128 2.32 1.55 12.26
C SER A 128 1.53 1.97 11.02
N SER A 129 0.51 2.81 11.18
CA SER A 129 -0.29 3.29 10.06
C SER A 129 0.57 4.17 9.15
N THR A 130 0.59 3.84 7.86
CA THR A 130 1.32 4.57 6.83
C THR A 130 0.60 5.87 6.50
N PRO A 131 1.28 7.03 6.47
CA PRO A 131 0.63 8.29 6.12
C PRO A 131 0.21 8.33 4.65
N ILE A 132 -0.55 9.35 4.27
CA ILE A 132 -0.82 9.68 2.86
C ILE A 132 -0.31 11.08 2.59
N ILE A 133 0.36 11.26 1.46
CA ILE A 133 0.82 12.56 0.99
C ILE A 133 0.17 12.92 -0.35
N GLU A 134 -0.11 14.20 -0.53
CA GLU A 134 -0.47 14.82 -1.81
C GLU A 134 0.15 16.22 -1.87
N GLU A 135 -0.10 16.96 -2.94
CA GLU A 135 0.45 18.30 -3.08
C GLU A 135 0.07 19.18 -1.89
N GLY A 136 1.07 19.71 -1.18
CA GLY A 136 0.90 20.60 -0.03
C GLY A 136 0.42 19.96 1.27
N ARG A 137 -0.05 18.70 1.29
CA ARG A 137 -0.67 18.08 2.46
C ARG A 137 -0.16 16.67 2.75
N ILE A 138 0.06 16.38 4.03
CA ILE A 138 0.27 15.02 4.53
C ILE A 138 -0.72 14.70 5.65
N TYR A 139 -1.32 13.50 5.57
CA TYR A 139 -2.30 12.97 6.50
C TYR A 139 -1.67 11.85 7.31
N VAL A 140 -1.70 11.98 8.63
CA VAL A 140 -1.13 11.01 9.57
C VAL A 140 -2.21 10.49 10.51
N HIS A 141 -2.12 9.21 10.84
CA HIS A 141 -3.12 8.50 11.64
C HIS A 141 -2.42 7.60 12.64
N TYR A 142 -2.89 7.59 13.89
CA TYR A 142 -2.32 6.79 14.98
C TYR A 142 -3.43 6.04 15.73
N GLY A 143 -4.46 5.58 15.00
CA GLY A 143 -5.63 4.95 15.61
C GLY A 143 -6.39 5.92 16.51
N ALA A 144 -6.71 5.47 17.72
CA ALA A 144 -7.49 6.24 18.68
C ALA A 144 -6.71 7.43 19.29
N TYR A 145 -5.38 7.47 19.14
CA TYR A 145 -4.58 8.58 19.67
C TYR A 145 -4.77 9.87 18.87
N GLY A 146 -5.08 9.76 17.58
CA GLY A 146 -5.46 10.89 16.76
C GLY A 146 -5.16 10.75 15.27
N THR A 147 -5.73 11.67 14.51
CA THR A 147 -5.49 11.89 13.08
C THR A 147 -5.20 13.36 12.84
N ALA A 148 -4.26 13.69 11.96
CA ALA A 148 -3.94 15.08 11.63
C ALA A 148 -3.61 15.26 10.14
N CYS A 149 -3.85 16.47 9.64
CA CYS A 149 -3.31 16.94 8.37
C CYS A 149 -2.28 18.02 8.64
N LEU A 150 -1.16 17.96 7.93
CA LEU A 150 -0.08 18.93 8.01
C LEU A 150 0.22 19.54 6.63
N ASP A 151 0.65 20.79 6.64
CA ASP A 151 1.29 21.43 5.50
C ASP A 151 2.68 20.81 5.27
N THR A 152 2.95 20.31 4.06
CA THR A 152 4.18 19.56 3.77
C THR A 152 5.43 20.45 3.72
N LYS A 153 5.27 21.77 3.51
CA LYS A 153 6.40 22.69 3.45
C LYS A 153 6.88 23.13 4.83
N THR A 154 5.96 23.32 5.76
CA THR A 154 6.22 23.92 7.08
C THR A 154 6.08 22.92 8.24
N GLY A 155 5.44 21.77 8.01
CA GLY A 155 5.05 20.84 9.05
C GLY A 155 4.00 21.42 10.01
N LYS A 156 3.33 22.51 9.65
CA LYS A 156 2.25 23.08 10.49
C LYS A 156 1.04 22.15 10.45
N VAL A 157 0.49 21.82 11.62
CA VAL A 157 -0.79 21.11 11.72
C VAL A 157 -1.90 22.03 11.21
N LEU A 158 -2.59 21.61 10.15
CA LEU A 158 -3.71 22.33 9.53
C LEU A 158 -5.02 22.00 10.26
N TRP A 159 -5.20 20.73 10.62
CA TRP A 159 -6.27 20.27 11.51
C TRP A 159 -5.85 18.97 12.21
N SER A 160 -6.48 18.66 13.33
CA SER A 160 -6.33 17.36 14.02
C SER A 160 -7.62 16.93 14.72
N ARG A 161 -7.77 15.62 14.94
CA ARG A 161 -8.92 14.95 15.56
C ARG A 161 -8.42 13.88 16.54
N ARG A 162 -9.10 13.73 17.67
CA ARG A 162 -8.78 12.74 18.74
C ARG A 162 -10.03 12.12 19.39
N ASP A 163 -11.17 12.33 18.77
CA ASP A 163 -12.51 12.10 19.31
C ASP A 163 -13.14 10.78 18.81
N TYR A 164 -12.32 9.88 18.26
CA TYR A 164 -12.72 8.55 17.81
C TYR A 164 -12.24 7.48 18.79
N PRO A 165 -13.09 7.03 19.73
CA PRO A 165 -12.70 6.05 20.74
C PRO A 165 -12.52 4.67 20.11
N CYS A 166 -11.44 3.99 20.49
CA CYS A 166 -11.17 2.61 20.10
C CYS A 166 -10.04 2.06 20.98
N ASN A 167 -10.30 0.99 21.72
CA ASN A 167 -9.26 0.18 22.32
C ASN A 167 -8.70 -0.76 21.27
N HIS A 168 -7.56 -0.43 20.69
CA HIS A 168 -6.92 -1.28 19.68
C HIS A 168 -6.38 -2.58 20.27
N TRP A 169 -6.05 -2.60 21.57
CA TRP A 169 -5.42 -3.68 22.33
C TRP A 169 -4.08 -4.19 21.80
N ARG A 170 -3.97 -4.51 20.50
CA ARG A 170 -2.72 -4.96 19.84
C ARG A 170 -2.11 -3.86 18.96
N GLY A 171 -2.49 -2.60 19.20
CA GLY A 171 -2.08 -1.43 18.41
C GLY A 171 -2.88 -1.25 17.12
N ALA A 172 -2.93 -0.02 16.61
CA ALA A 172 -3.53 0.25 15.30
C ALA A 172 -2.64 -0.28 14.17
N GLY A 173 -3.23 -0.57 13.01
CA GLY A 173 -2.49 -1.03 11.83
C GLY A 173 -3.08 -0.61 10.49
N SER A 174 -4.35 -0.23 10.45
CA SER A 174 -4.97 0.27 9.21
C SER A 174 -4.42 1.65 8.88
N SER A 175 -4.04 1.85 7.62
CA SER A 175 -3.63 3.16 7.11
C SER A 175 -4.86 3.91 6.59
N PRO A 176 -4.87 5.26 6.64
CA PRO A 176 -5.91 6.04 5.97
C PRO A 176 -5.91 5.73 4.46
N ILE A 177 -7.02 6.04 3.80
CA ILE A 177 -7.11 6.13 2.32
C ILE A 177 -7.80 7.43 1.90
N ILE A 178 -7.52 7.90 0.68
CA ILE A 178 -8.23 9.04 0.09
C ILE A 178 -9.14 8.55 -1.04
N TYR A 179 -10.36 9.06 -1.06
CA TYR A 179 -11.26 8.98 -2.21
C TYR A 179 -11.92 10.33 -2.44
N GLN A 180 -11.62 10.98 -3.56
CA GLN A 180 -12.03 12.36 -3.82
C GLN A 180 -11.62 13.29 -2.66
N ASN A 181 -12.58 13.97 -2.02
CA ASN A 181 -12.34 14.86 -0.88
C ASN A 181 -12.40 14.14 0.48
N LEU A 182 -12.53 12.81 0.49
CA LEU A 182 -12.70 12.02 1.71
C LEU A 182 -11.40 11.38 2.15
N LEU A 183 -11.01 11.61 3.41
CA LEU A 183 -10.04 10.81 4.14
C LEU A 183 -10.79 9.75 4.93
N ILE A 184 -10.63 8.48 4.56
CA ILE A 184 -11.37 7.36 5.15
C ILE A 184 -10.47 6.60 6.13
N LEU A 185 -11.00 6.36 7.32
CA LEU A 185 -10.34 5.71 8.45
C LEU A 185 -11.13 4.47 8.90
N GLN A 186 -10.43 3.42 9.27
CA GLN A 186 -11.03 2.17 9.73
C GLN A 186 -10.60 1.89 11.17
N PHE A 187 -11.57 1.65 12.04
CA PHE A 187 -11.37 1.29 13.43
C PHE A 187 -11.99 -0.08 13.66
N ASP A 188 -11.16 -1.10 13.86
CA ASP A 188 -11.60 -2.44 14.22
C ASP A 188 -10.84 -2.87 15.49
N GLY A 189 -11.22 -2.25 16.60
CA GLY A 189 -10.64 -2.48 17.92
C GLY A 189 -11.31 -3.61 18.68
N TYR A 190 -10.88 -3.80 19.92
CA TYR A 190 -11.43 -4.75 20.87
C TYR A 190 -12.89 -4.41 21.23
N ASP A 191 -13.16 -3.12 21.42
CA ASP A 191 -14.43 -2.58 21.92
C ASP A 191 -15.34 -2.03 20.82
N TYR A 192 -14.78 -1.38 19.80
CA TYR A 192 -15.53 -0.75 18.71
C TYR A 192 -15.07 -1.19 17.31
N GLN A 193 -16.05 -1.29 16.39
CA GLN A 193 -15.82 -1.57 14.98
C GLN A 193 -16.63 -0.60 14.10
N TYR A 194 -15.96 0.31 13.41
CA TYR A 194 -16.60 1.32 12.56
C TYR A 194 -15.64 1.87 11.48
N VAL A 195 -16.23 2.51 10.48
CA VAL A 195 -15.52 3.25 9.42
C VAL A 195 -15.95 4.72 9.48
N VAL A 196 -15.01 5.63 9.27
CA VAL A 196 -15.24 7.08 9.28
C VAL A 196 -14.72 7.66 7.97
N ALA A 197 -15.47 8.59 7.37
CA ALA A 197 -14.93 9.51 6.37
C ALA A 197 -14.91 10.93 6.91
N LEU A 198 -13.75 11.57 6.73
CA LEU A 198 -13.53 12.97 7.03
C LEU A 198 -13.40 13.76 5.73
N ASP A 199 -13.85 15.00 5.73
CA ASP A 199 -13.43 15.99 4.75
C ASP A 199 -11.93 16.21 4.92
N LYS A 200 -11.13 15.89 3.88
CA LYS A 200 -9.66 15.91 4.00
C LYS A 200 -9.11 17.33 4.20
N GLU A 201 -9.80 18.36 3.74
CA GLU A 201 -9.34 19.75 3.84
C GLU A 201 -9.51 20.31 5.26
N THR A 202 -10.61 19.94 5.91
CA THR A 202 -11.06 20.54 7.19
C THR A 202 -11.00 19.59 8.38
N GLY A 203 -10.90 18.29 8.14
CA GLY A 203 -10.96 17.25 9.16
C GLY A 203 -12.35 17.02 9.76
N LYS A 204 -13.40 17.65 9.23
CA LYS A 204 -14.79 17.46 9.71
C LYS A 204 -15.31 16.08 9.32
N GLU A 205 -16.10 15.45 10.19
CA GLU A 205 -16.76 14.20 9.85
C GLU A 205 -17.80 14.43 8.74
N VAL A 206 -17.74 13.60 7.70
CA VAL A 206 -18.75 13.54 6.63
C VAL A 206 -19.74 12.42 6.91
N TRP A 207 -19.23 11.24 7.26
CA TRP A 207 -20.04 10.13 7.73
C TRP A 207 -19.25 9.21 8.66
N LYS A 208 -19.97 8.51 9.53
CA LYS A 208 -19.48 7.40 10.35
C LYS A 208 -20.46 6.24 10.26
N LYS A 209 -19.93 5.03 10.07
CA LYS A 209 -20.72 3.81 9.95
C LYS A 209 -20.20 2.77 10.95
N ASP A 210 -21.03 2.44 11.94
CA ASP A 210 -20.79 1.28 12.79
C ASP A 210 -20.98 0.01 11.97
N ARG A 211 -20.07 -0.96 12.16
CA ARG A 211 -20.12 -2.21 11.40
C ARG A 211 -21.22 -3.12 11.94
N ASP A 212 -22.15 -3.46 11.07
CA ASP A 212 -23.15 -4.49 11.36
C ASP A 212 -22.60 -5.87 10.93
N ILE A 213 -21.81 -6.50 11.79
CA ILE A 213 -21.21 -7.81 11.53
C ILE A 213 -21.57 -8.75 12.68
N ASP A 214 -22.12 -9.92 12.37
CA ASP A 214 -22.19 -11.01 13.34
C ASP A 214 -20.80 -11.66 13.49
N TYR A 215 -20.10 -11.30 14.57
CA TYR A 215 -18.79 -11.85 14.88
C TYR A 215 -18.83 -13.27 15.47
N GLY A 216 -20.01 -13.77 15.86
CA GLY A 216 -20.17 -15.06 16.52
C GLY A 216 -19.46 -15.17 17.88
N THR A 217 -19.08 -14.04 18.49
CA THR A 217 -18.33 -14.01 19.75
C THR A 217 -18.49 -12.68 20.50
N LYS A 218 -18.39 -12.74 21.83
CA LYS A 218 -18.33 -11.57 22.71
C LYS A 218 -16.89 -11.15 23.02
N ASN A 219 -15.88 -11.97 22.71
CA ASN A 219 -14.48 -11.65 22.95
C ASN A 219 -13.99 -10.64 21.89
N GLY A 220 -13.71 -9.42 22.33
CA GLY A 220 -13.23 -8.33 21.48
C GLY A 220 -11.95 -8.65 20.70
N ASP A 221 -11.09 -9.54 21.21
CA ASP A 221 -9.83 -9.89 20.54
C ASP A 221 -10.09 -10.50 19.14
N PHE A 222 -11.21 -11.21 18.98
CA PHE A 222 -11.65 -11.84 17.73
C PHE A 222 -12.46 -10.91 16.81
N LYS A 223 -12.72 -9.66 17.21
CA LYS A 223 -13.44 -8.65 16.41
C LYS A 223 -12.51 -7.68 15.68
N LYS A 224 -11.20 -7.76 15.95
CA LYS A 224 -10.21 -6.80 15.46
C LYS A 224 -9.74 -7.07 14.04
N ALA A 225 -9.36 -6.00 13.35
CA ALA A 225 -8.68 -6.05 12.06
C ALA A 225 -7.69 -4.89 11.91
N PHE A 226 -6.77 -5.06 10.97
CA PHE A 226 -5.65 -4.17 10.71
C PHE A 226 -5.56 -3.79 9.23
N ALA A 227 -6.43 -4.33 8.38
CA ALA A 227 -6.39 -4.16 6.93
C ALA A 227 -6.63 -2.69 6.54
N THR A 228 -5.86 -2.23 5.56
CA THR A 228 -6.13 -0.96 4.87
C THR A 228 -7.14 -1.23 3.74
N PRO A 229 -8.25 -0.49 3.65
CA PRO A 229 -9.28 -0.74 2.64
C PRO A 229 -8.83 -0.35 1.21
N ARG A 230 -9.59 -0.76 0.19
CA ARG A 230 -9.32 -0.42 -1.22
C ARG A 230 -10.57 0.14 -1.90
N ILE A 231 -10.39 1.19 -2.70
CA ILE A 231 -11.41 1.64 -3.64
C ILE A 231 -11.30 0.83 -4.92
N ILE A 232 -12.42 0.31 -5.41
CA ILE A 232 -12.54 -0.30 -6.74
C ILE A 232 -13.68 0.35 -7.51
N LYS A 233 -13.64 0.23 -8.84
CA LYS A 233 -14.79 0.51 -9.72
C LYS A 233 -15.07 -0.75 -10.52
N HIS A 234 -16.28 -1.31 -10.35
CA HIS A 234 -16.73 -2.52 -11.02
C HIS A 234 -18.12 -2.26 -11.60
N ASP A 235 -18.30 -2.49 -12.90
CA ASP A 235 -19.55 -2.25 -13.63
C ASP A 235 -20.17 -0.88 -13.35
N GLY A 236 -19.34 0.16 -13.38
CA GLY A 236 -19.76 1.54 -13.13
C GLY A 236 -19.94 1.91 -11.65
N ARG A 237 -20.04 0.95 -10.73
CA ARG A 237 -20.19 1.17 -9.29
C ARG A 237 -18.84 1.30 -8.59
N VAL A 238 -18.62 2.42 -7.91
CA VAL A 238 -17.45 2.61 -7.04
C VAL A 238 -17.73 2.01 -5.67
N GLN A 239 -16.78 1.27 -5.12
CA GLN A 239 -16.94 0.53 -3.88
C GLN A 239 -15.70 0.67 -2.99
N LEU A 240 -15.93 0.87 -1.69
CA LEU A 240 -14.92 0.74 -0.65
C LEU A 240 -14.92 -0.69 -0.13
N ILE A 241 -13.91 -1.48 -0.50
CA ILE A 241 -13.72 -2.85 -0.01
C ILE A 241 -12.94 -2.78 1.30
N SER A 242 -13.60 -3.15 2.39
CA SER A 242 -13.08 -2.99 3.76
C SER A 242 -13.12 -4.33 4.52
N PRO A 243 -12.00 -5.07 4.53
CA PRO A 243 -11.86 -6.28 5.34
C PRO A 243 -11.90 -5.98 6.83
N ALA A 244 -12.63 -6.79 7.59
CA ALA A 244 -12.77 -6.71 9.04
C ALA A 244 -12.39 -8.05 9.69
N ALA A 245 -12.67 -8.25 10.98
CA ALA A 245 -12.75 -9.61 11.49
C ALA A 245 -14.03 -10.27 11.00
N LYS A 246 -13.98 -11.57 10.74
CA LYS A 246 -15.12 -12.42 10.39
C LYS A 246 -15.88 -12.08 9.10
N ALA A 247 -15.66 -10.92 8.49
CA ALA A 247 -16.28 -10.53 7.24
C ALA A 247 -15.46 -9.48 6.49
N THR A 248 -15.74 -9.35 5.20
CA THR A 248 -15.38 -8.16 4.42
C THR A 248 -16.65 -7.50 3.93
N VAL A 249 -16.69 -6.17 4.06
CA VAL A 249 -17.85 -5.35 3.71
C VAL A 249 -17.48 -4.41 2.57
N SER A 250 -18.39 -4.25 1.61
CA SER A 250 -18.33 -3.24 0.57
C SER A 250 -19.26 -2.10 0.92
N TYR A 251 -18.74 -0.87 0.85
CA TYR A 251 -19.52 0.34 1.09
C TYR A 251 -19.53 1.26 -0.13
N ASN A 252 -20.56 2.10 -0.22
CA ASN A 252 -20.48 3.35 -0.96
C ASN A 252 -19.46 4.27 -0.25
N PRO A 253 -18.33 4.64 -0.88
CA PRO A 253 -17.33 5.49 -0.22
C PRO A 253 -17.85 6.90 0.10
N LEU A 254 -18.89 7.39 -0.59
CA LEU A 254 -19.43 8.74 -0.38
C LEU A 254 -20.43 8.82 0.77
N THR A 255 -21.16 7.74 1.07
CA THR A 255 -22.26 7.75 2.04
C THR A 255 -22.04 6.79 3.22
N GLY A 256 -21.14 5.81 3.10
CA GLY A 256 -20.99 4.74 4.09
C GLY A 256 -22.07 3.66 4.01
N ASP A 257 -22.96 3.70 3.02
CA ASP A 257 -23.98 2.68 2.84
C ASP A 257 -23.37 1.34 2.45
N GLU A 258 -23.83 0.25 3.06
CA GLU A 258 -23.39 -1.10 2.73
C GLU A 258 -24.00 -1.56 1.41
N TYR A 259 -23.16 -2.04 0.49
CA TYR A 259 -23.61 -2.72 -0.71
C TYR A 259 -23.79 -4.22 -0.47
N TRP A 260 -22.74 -4.86 0.03
CA TRP A 260 -22.72 -6.29 0.32
C TRP A 260 -21.65 -6.62 1.37
N LYS A 261 -21.75 -7.81 1.96
CA LYS A 261 -20.74 -8.39 2.84
C LYS A 261 -20.62 -9.90 2.61
N PHE A 262 -19.44 -10.46 2.83
CA PHE A 262 -19.28 -11.92 2.93
C PHE A 262 -18.53 -12.27 4.20
N TYR A 263 -18.88 -13.43 4.78
CA TYR A 263 -18.34 -13.92 6.03
C TYR A 263 -17.23 -14.95 5.83
N TYR A 264 -16.31 -14.99 6.79
CA TYR A 264 -15.25 -15.99 6.95
C TYR A 264 -14.98 -16.26 8.44
N PRO A 265 -14.41 -17.42 8.81
CA PRO A 265 -14.20 -17.74 10.23
C PRO A 265 -12.98 -17.06 10.86
N GLN A 266 -12.08 -16.47 10.08
CA GLN A 266 -10.84 -15.82 10.56
C GLN A 266 -11.05 -14.41 11.13
N HIS A 267 -9.99 -13.84 11.72
CA HIS A 267 -9.98 -12.52 12.34
C HIS A 267 -8.61 -11.86 12.15
N SER A 268 -8.44 -10.62 12.59
CA SER A 268 -7.16 -9.90 12.45
C SER A 268 -6.70 -9.78 11.00
N ALA A 269 -7.64 -9.59 10.06
CA ALA A 269 -7.33 -9.35 8.65
C ALA A 269 -6.37 -8.16 8.54
N ALA A 270 -5.24 -8.33 7.86
CA ALA A 270 -4.21 -7.30 7.71
C ALA A 270 -3.81 -7.05 6.24
N ASN A 271 -4.05 -8.03 5.36
CA ASN A 271 -3.75 -7.90 3.95
C ASN A 271 -4.64 -6.84 3.29
N ARG A 272 -4.04 -5.98 2.46
CA ARG A 272 -4.80 -5.06 1.61
C ARG A 272 -5.46 -5.85 0.46
N PRO A 273 -6.77 -5.67 0.18
CA PRO A 273 -7.45 -6.36 -0.92
C PRO A 273 -6.82 -6.04 -2.28
N LEU A 274 -6.79 -7.03 -3.18
CA LEU A 274 -6.50 -6.81 -4.60
C LEU A 274 -7.78 -6.92 -5.44
N TYR A 275 -7.70 -6.46 -6.69
CA TYR A 275 -8.80 -6.46 -7.65
C TYR A 275 -8.19 -6.61 -9.05
N ASP A 276 -8.64 -7.59 -9.83
CA ASP A 276 -8.15 -7.88 -11.19
C ASP A 276 -9.05 -7.28 -12.30
N GLY A 277 -10.09 -6.53 -11.93
CA GLY A 277 -11.13 -6.07 -12.86
C GLY A 277 -12.43 -6.88 -12.79
N GLU A 278 -12.39 -8.09 -12.26
CA GLU A 278 -13.52 -9.04 -12.20
C GLU A 278 -13.79 -9.53 -10.76
N LYS A 279 -12.73 -9.89 -10.03
CA LYS A 279 -12.72 -10.48 -8.70
C LYS A 279 -11.84 -9.65 -7.76
N ILE A 280 -12.27 -9.56 -6.52
CA ILE A 280 -11.43 -9.09 -5.42
C ILE A 280 -10.75 -10.28 -4.73
N TYR A 281 -9.54 -10.05 -4.24
CA TYR A 281 -8.78 -11.03 -3.47
C TYR A 281 -8.58 -10.54 -2.04
N VAL A 282 -9.06 -11.32 -1.07
CA VAL A 282 -9.08 -10.94 0.34
C VAL A 282 -8.35 -11.98 1.18
N GLY A 283 -7.27 -11.56 1.83
CA GLY A 283 -6.58 -12.32 2.87
C GLY A 283 -7.24 -12.10 4.22
N THR A 284 -7.47 -13.16 4.98
CA THR A 284 -8.33 -13.09 6.19
C THR A 284 -7.57 -13.01 7.50
N GLY A 285 -6.24 -12.94 7.48
CA GLY A 285 -5.42 -12.81 8.69
C GLY A 285 -5.32 -14.09 9.52
N PHE A 286 -5.51 -13.97 10.83
CA PHE A 286 -5.21 -15.02 11.82
C PHE A 286 -6.35 -16.02 12.02
N GLY A 287 -6.01 -17.16 12.64
CA GLY A 287 -6.91 -18.31 12.77
C GLY A 287 -6.86 -19.22 11.55
N LYS A 288 -5.64 -19.49 11.05
CA LYS A 288 -5.35 -20.15 9.77
C LYS A 288 -5.81 -19.28 8.60
N ALA A 289 -4.91 -18.44 8.09
CA ALA A 289 -5.20 -17.50 7.01
C ALA A 289 -5.77 -18.18 5.77
N HIS A 290 -6.79 -17.57 5.19
CA HIS A 290 -7.40 -17.96 3.93
C HIS A 290 -7.26 -16.82 2.93
N LEU A 291 -7.24 -17.16 1.65
CA LEU A 291 -7.33 -16.22 0.54
C LEU A 291 -8.63 -16.50 -0.21
N TYR A 292 -9.53 -15.53 -0.25
CA TYR A 292 -10.80 -15.61 -0.95
C TYR A 292 -10.72 -14.85 -2.27
N ALA A 293 -11.31 -15.42 -3.33
CA ALA A 293 -11.69 -14.67 -4.52
C ALA A 293 -13.20 -14.48 -4.55
N VAL A 294 -13.65 -13.23 -4.69
CA VAL A 294 -15.07 -12.86 -4.60
C VAL A 294 -15.41 -11.91 -5.75
N THR A 295 -16.55 -12.09 -6.41
CA THR A 295 -17.03 -11.09 -7.39
C THR A 295 -17.77 -9.94 -6.66
N PRO A 296 -17.49 -8.66 -6.99
CA PRO A 296 -17.99 -7.52 -6.23
C PRO A 296 -19.30 -6.93 -6.82
N ASP A 297 -20.10 -7.74 -7.51
CA ASP A 297 -21.35 -7.37 -8.18
C ASP A 297 -22.61 -7.63 -7.33
N GLY A 298 -22.46 -8.25 -6.15
CA GLY A 298 -23.60 -8.66 -5.32
C GLY A 298 -24.30 -7.55 -4.51
N LYS A 299 -25.25 -8.01 -3.67
CA LYS A 299 -26.03 -7.21 -2.72
C LYS A 299 -26.32 -8.03 -1.44
N GLY A 300 -26.24 -7.40 -0.27
CA GLY A 300 -26.53 -8.06 1.02
C GLY A 300 -25.46 -9.08 1.43
N ASP A 301 -25.85 -10.16 2.10
CA ASP A 301 -24.94 -11.27 2.40
C ASP A 301 -24.69 -12.11 1.13
N VAL A 302 -23.45 -12.08 0.64
CA VAL A 302 -23.03 -12.76 -0.59
C VAL A 302 -22.16 -13.98 -0.34
N THR A 303 -22.03 -14.43 0.90
CA THR A 303 -21.13 -15.52 1.32
C THR A 303 -21.29 -16.78 0.50
N LYS A 304 -22.54 -17.16 0.19
CA LYS A 304 -22.85 -18.40 -0.55
C LYS A 304 -22.89 -18.25 -2.06
N THR A 305 -22.88 -17.02 -2.58
CA THR A 305 -23.22 -16.73 -3.99
C THR A 305 -22.07 -16.13 -4.79
N HIS A 306 -21.15 -15.39 -4.15
CA HIS A 306 -20.13 -14.62 -4.86
C HIS A 306 -18.70 -15.08 -4.58
N VAL A 307 -18.48 -15.94 -3.58
CA VAL A 307 -17.18 -16.59 -3.35
C VAL A 307 -16.92 -17.59 -4.47
N LYS A 308 -15.89 -17.34 -5.29
CA LYS A 308 -15.55 -18.19 -6.45
C LYS A 308 -14.60 -19.31 -6.08
N TRP A 309 -13.63 -19.01 -5.22
CA TRP A 309 -12.71 -20.00 -4.66
C TRP A 309 -12.10 -19.52 -3.35
N ILE A 310 -11.56 -20.47 -2.58
CA ILE A 310 -10.84 -20.24 -1.33
C ILE A 310 -9.57 -21.10 -1.34
N GLU A 311 -8.42 -20.50 -1.05
CA GLU A 311 -7.19 -21.23 -0.73
C GLU A 311 -6.84 -21.04 0.76
N GLN A 312 -6.35 -22.09 1.41
CA GLN A 312 -6.13 -22.15 2.87
C GLN A 312 -4.70 -22.57 3.24
N LYS A 313 -3.87 -22.94 2.27
CA LYS A 313 -2.51 -23.44 2.47
C LYS A 313 -1.50 -22.39 2.05
N GLY A 314 -0.55 -22.07 2.94
CA GLY A 314 0.54 -21.14 2.65
C GLY A 314 0.10 -19.69 2.46
N ILE A 315 -1.07 -19.31 3.01
CA ILE A 315 -1.57 -17.94 2.92
C ILE A 315 -0.94 -17.07 4.02
N PRO A 316 -0.44 -15.86 3.68
CA PRO A 316 0.08 -14.90 4.66
C PRO A 316 -1.00 -14.37 5.59
N SER A 317 -0.65 -14.17 6.85
CA SER A 317 -1.49 -13.47 7.83
C SER A 317 -1.28 -11.96 7.79
N LYS A 318 -0.07 -11.47 7.48
CA LYS A 318 0.24 -10.02 7.43
C LYS A 318 0.62 -9.51 6.04
N PRO A 319 1.64 -10.07 5.35
CA PRO A 319 2.09 -9.51 4.07
C PRO A 319 0.98 -9.60 3.03
N SER A 320 0.62 -8.49 2.36
CA SER A 320 -0.37 -8.59 1.28
C SER A 320 0.27 -9.07 -0.02
N GLN A 321 -0.50 -9.84 -0.76
CA GLN A 321 -0.23 -10.43 -2.05
C GLN A 321 0.11 -9.41 -3.15
N LEU A 322 0.70 -9.89 -4.25
CA LEU A 322 0.84 -9.16 -5.52
C LEU A 322 0.05 -9.90 -6.61
N LEU A 323 -0.57 -9.17 -7.53
CA LEU A 323 -1.23 -9.72 -8.72
C LEU A 323 -0.46 -9.25 -9.95
N ILE A 324 0.16 -10.18 -10.68
CA ILE A 324 0.98 -9.89 -11.86
C ILE A 324 0.62 -10.92 -12.93
N ASP A 325 0.17 -10.47 -14.10
CA ASP A 325 -0.12 -11.31 -15.27
C ASP A 325 -1.01 -12.54 -14.98
N GLY A 326 -2.06 -12.34 -14.16
CA GLY A 326 -2.99 -13.41 -13.79
C GLY A 326 -2.44 -14.39 -12.75
N LEU A 327 -1.31 -14.08 -12.11
CA LEU A 327 -0.70 -14.86 -11.03
C LEU A 327 -0.70 -14.06 -9.72
N LEU A 328 -0.98 -14.74 -8.62
CA LEU A 328 -0.89 -14.18 -7.28
C LEU A 328 0.42 -14.62 -6.63
N PHE A 329 1.26 -13.68 -6.24
CA PHE A 329 2.51 -13.92 -5.52
C PHE A 329 2.36 -13.56 -4.04
N LEU A 330 2.79 -14.47 -3.19
CA LEU A 330 2.66 -14.39 -1.74
C LEU A 330 4.01 -14.66 -1.09
N VAL A 331 4.27 -14.00 0.04
CA VAL A 331 5.30 -14.39 1.01
C VAL A 331 4.63 -14.51 2.37
N ASP A 332 4.65 -15.71 2.96
CA ASP A 332 4.03 -15.93 4.26
C ASP A 332 4.94 -15.47 5.42
N ASP A 333 4.33 -15.29 6.59
CA ASP A 333 4.99 -14.81 7.80
C ASP A 333 6.22 -15.66 8.22
N LYS A 334 6.33 -16.89 7.72
CA LYS A 334 7.33 -17.91 8.09
C LYS A 334 8.31 -18.22 6.95
N GLY A 335 8.38 -17.36 5.94
CA GLY A 335 9.37 -17.46 4.88
C GLY A 335 9.05 -18.50 3.81
N ILE A 336 7.78 -18.70 3.49
CA ILE A 336 7.38 -19.42 2.27
C ILE A 336 6.93 -18.41 1.22
N ALA A 337 7.63 -18.38 0.09
CA ALA A 337 7.11 -17.75 -1.12
C ALA A 337 6.21 -18.72 -1.87
N SER A 338 5.14 -18.22 -2.48
CA SER A 338 4.29 -19.04 -3.33
C SER A 338 3.67 -18.24 -4.47
N CYS A 339 3.28 -18.97 -5.51
CA CYS A 339 2.55 -18.46 -6.66
C CYS A 339 1.29 -19.28 -6.89
N LEU A 340 0.17 -18.59 -7.05
CA LEU A 340 -1.15 -19.17 -7.28
C LEU A 340 -1.69 -18.66 -8.61
N ASP A 341 -2.42 -19.51 -9.32
CA ASP A 341 -3.24 -19.08 -10.45
C ASP A 341 -4.40 -18.22 -9.94
N SER A 342 -4.51 -16.96 -10.38
CA SER A 342 -5.50 -16.00 -9.85
C SER A 342 -6.96 -16.35 -10.22
N LYS A 343 -7.16 -17.15 -11.28
CA LYS A 343 -8.50 -17.56 -11.73
C LYS A 343 -9.05 -18.69 -10.88
N THR A 344 -8.20 -19.63 -10.48
CA THR A 344 -8.60 -20.88 -9.84
C THR A 344 -8.17 -21.01 -8.38
N GLY A 345 -7.22 -20.17 -7.92
CA GLY A 345 -6.60 -20.25 -6.60
C GLY A 345 -5.59 -21.39 -6.45
N LYS A 346 -5.35 -22.18 -7.50
CA LYS A 346 -4.46 -23.35 -7.44
C LYS A 346 -3.01 -22.92 -7.26
N LEU A 347 -2.33 -23.56 -6.32
CA LEU A 347 -0.89 -23.45 -6.13
C LEU A 347 -0.14 -23.91 -7.40
N ILE A 348 0.73 -23.05 -7.92
CA ILE A 348 1.64 -23.34 -9.03
C ILE A 348 2.99 -23.79 -8.48
N TRP A 349 3.56 -22.99 -7.57
CA TRP A 349 4.79 -23.35 -6.87
C TRP A 349 4.82 -22.75 -5.47
N LYS A 350 5.65 -23.36 -4.62
CA LYS A 350 6.01 -22.87 -3.28
C LYS A 350 7.50 -23.07 -3.07
N GLU A 351 8.15 -22.13 -2.40
CA GLU A 351 9.58 -22.16 -2.11
C GLU A 351 9.85 -21.71 -0.68
N ARG A 352 10.80 -22.36 0.02
CA ARG A 352 11.19 -21.95 1.37
C ARG A 352 12.38 -21.01 1.28
N MET A 353 12.16 -19.77 1.70
CA MET A 353 13.20 -18.77 1.85
C MET A 353 13.99 -19.03 3.14
N GLU A 354 15.30 -19.24 3.00
CA GLU A 354 16.18 -19.52 4.12
C GLU A 354 16.17 -18.38 5.15
N ARG A 355 16.01 -18.74 6.43
CA ARG A 355 16.09 -17.86 7.61
C ARG A 355 15.37 -16.52 7.44
N SER A 356 14.10 -16.57 7.07
CA SER A 356 13.28 -15.38 6.79
C SER A 356 11.95 -15.40 7.55
N SER A 357 11.50 -14.22 7.96
CA SER A 357 10.17 -13.98 8.51
C SER A 357 9.64 -12.65 8.00
N PHE A 358 8.41 -12.65 7.49
CA PHE A 358 7.85 -11.49 6.81
C PHE A 358 6.78 -10.79 7.65
N SER A 359 6.72 -9.47 7.51
CA SER A 359 5.61 -8.63 7.98
C SER A 359 5.35 -7.52 6.98
N ALA A 360 6.43 -7.00 6.40
CA ALA A 360 6.38 -6.17 5.21
C ALA A 360 5.73 -6.92 4.04
N SER A 361 4.97 -6.19 3.24
CA SER A 361 4.45 -6.71 1.98
C SER A 361 5.51 -6.60 0.88
N PRO A 362 5.60 -7.58 -0.03
CA PRO A 362 6.43 -7.46 -1.21
C PRO A 362 5.88 -6.38 -2.16
N ILE A 363 6.77 -5.84 -2.99
CA ILE A 363 6.40 -4.91 -4.09
C ILE A 363 6.88 -5.46 -5.43
N TYR A 364 6.24 -5.05 -6.52
CA TYR A 364 6.61 -5.39 -7.88
C TYR A 364 6.97 -4.14 -8.67
N ALA A 365 8.18 -4.11 -9.22
CA ALA A 365 8.67 -3.04 -10.07
C ALA A 365 9.83 -3.54 -10.94
N ASP A 366 10.09 -2.92 -12.09
CA ASP A 366 11.19 -3.29 -12.98
C ASP A 366 11.25 -4.81 -13.33
N GLY A 367 10.08 -5.44 -13.49
CA GLY A 367 9.98 -6.88 -13.76
C GLY A 367 10.43 -7.78 -12.62
N LYS A 368 10.56 -7.24 -11.40
CA LYS A 368 11.11 -7.91 -10.22
C LYS A 368 10.19 -7.76 -9.01
N ILE A 369 10.17 -8.77 -8.16
CA ILE A 369 9.51 -8.75 -6.85
C ILE A 369 10.58 -8.53 -5.79
N TYR A 370 10.36 -7.52 -4.95
CA TYR A 370 11.23 -7.19 -3.82
C TYR A 370 10.49 -7.52 -2.52
N ALA A 371 11.04 -8.45 -1.74
CA ALA A 371 10.45 -8.93 -0.50
C ALA A 371 11.43 -8.71 0.67
N PRO A 372 11.29 -7.61 1.44
CA PRO A 372 12.10 -7.37 2.62
C PRO A 372 11.58 -8.17 3.82
N ASP A 373 12.47 -8.75 4.61
CA ASP A 373 12.15 -9.54 5.78
C ASP A 373 12.59 -8.88 7.10
N ARG A 374 12.11 -9.44 8.21
CA ARG A 374 12.41 -8.98 9.57
C ARG A 374 13.83 -9.26 10.02
N GLU A 375 14.56 -10.11 9.29
CA GLU A 375 15.95 -10.40 9.56
C GLU A 375 16.88 -9.42 8.82
N GLY A 376 16.35 -8.56 7.95
CA GLY A 376 17.13 -7.55 7.23
C GLY A 376 17.63 -8.05 5.88
N VAL A 377 17.06 -9.16 5.39
CA VAL A 377 17.30 -9.64 4.04
C VAL A 377 16.15 -9.19 3.15
N THR A 378 16.47 -8.51 2.05
CA THR A 378 15.53 -8.29 0.95
C THR A 378 15.86 -9.26 -0.17
N ARG A 379 14.94 -10.20 -0.43
CA ARG A 379 15.03 -11.11 -1.57
C ARG A 379 14.43 -10.46 -2.81
N VAL A 380 15.13 -10.60 -3.92
CA VAL A 380 14.73 -10.11 -5.24
C VAL A 380 14.56 -11.31 -6.14
N PHE A 381 13.38 -11.50 -6.72
CA PHE A 381 13.09 -12.62 -7.61
C PHE A 381 12.18 -12.17 -8.75
N VAL A 382 12.14 -12.94 -9.85
CA VAL A 382 11.28 -12.62 -10.99
C VAL A 382 9.90 -13.26 -10.82
N PRO A 383 8.80 -12.61 -11.25
CA PRO A 383 7.51 -13.27 -11.36
C PRO A 383 7.56 -14.36 -12.43
N GLY A 384 6.84 -15.45 -12.20
CA GLY A 384 6.73 -16.54 -13.16
C GLY A 384 6.05 -17.77 -12.59
N LYS A 385 5.92 -18.81 -13.43
CA LYS A 385 5.40 -20.13 -13.05
C LYS A 385 6.44 -21.03 -12.39
N GLU A 386 7.65 -20.52 -12.16
CA GLU A 386 8.72 -21.14 -11.41
C GLU A 386 9.38 -20.08 -10.52
N TYR A 387 9.92 -20.47 -9.37
CA TYR A 387 10.67 -19.56 -8.52
C TYR A 387 12.08 -19.35 -9.07
N LYS A 388 12.45 -18.09 -9.28
CA LYS A 388 13.82 -17.72 -9.70
C LYS A 388 14.28 -16.49 -8.95
N GLU A 389 15.10 -16.72 -7.93
CA GLU A 389 15.77 -15.67 -7.17
C GLU A 389 16.92 -15.05 -7.98
N LEU A 390 17.06 -13.74 -7.89
CA LEU A 390 18.12 -12.94 -8.50
C LEU A 390 19.16 -12.48 -7.47
N ALA A 391 18.71 -12.13 -6.27
CA ALA A 391 19.58 -11.64 -5.20
C ALA A 391 18.94 -11.79 -3.82
N ALA A 392 19.80 -11.81 -2.80
CA ALA A 392 19.44 -11.66 -1.39
C ALA A 392 20.34 -10.57 -0.78
N ASN A 393 19.75 -9.44 -0.41
CA ASN A 393 20.48 -8.25 0.02
C ASN A 393 20.35 -8.06 1.52
N LYS A 394 21.46 -8.13 2.26
CA LYS A 394 21.48 -8.06 3.72
C LYS A 394 21.86 -6.66 4.20
N LEU A 395 21.02 -6.10 5.06
CA LEU A 395 21.30 -4.93 5.90
C LEU A 395 21.52 -5.35 7.35
N GLU A 396 22.04 -4.43 8.16
CA GLU A 396 22.28 -4.66 9.60
C GLU A 396 20.97 -4.87 10.38
N GLU A 397 19.90 -4.20 9.96
CA GLU A 397 18.59 -4.22 10.63
C GLU A 397 17.47 -4.78 9.75
N GLY A 398 16.48 -5.36 10.43
CA GLY A 398 15.26 -5.90 9.85
C GLY A 398 14.27 -4.87 9.33
N CYS A 399 13.42 -5.32 8.41
CA CYS A 399 12.32 -4.54 7.86
C CYS A 399 10.97 -5.10 8.32
N VAL A 400 10.16 -4.25 8.94
CA VAL A 400 8.73 -4.53 9.20
C VAL A 400 7.85 -3.75 8.22
N ALA A 401 8.31 -2.59 7.75
CA ALA A 401 7.63 -1.74 6.81
C ALA A 401 7.82 -2.22 5.36
N SER A 402 6.79 -2.04 4.52
CA SER A 402 6.91 -2.30 3.07
C SER A 402 7.72 -1.19 2.40
N LEU A 403 8.44 -1.52 1.32
CA LEU A 403 9.28 -0.59 0.56
C LEU A 403 8.45 0.47 -0.17
N ALA A 404 9.11 1.57 -0.57
CA ALA A 404 8.59 2.52 -1.55
C ALA A 404 9.52 2.63 -2.75
N ILE A 405 8.95 2.97 -3.91
CA ILE A 405 9.69 3.24 -5.15
C ILE A 405 9.60 4.73 -5.46
N ALA A 406 10.74 5.35 -5.79
CA ALA A 406 10.79 6.74 -6.21
C ALA A 406 12.02 6.99 -7.09
N GLY A 407 11.82 7.67 -8.24
CA GLY A 407 12.88 7.82 -9.24
C GLY A 407 13.36 6.44 -9.71
N LYS A 408 14.68 6.20 -9.70
CA LYS A 408 15.29 4.87 -9.92
C LYS A 408 15.72 4.21 -8.61
N SER A 409 15.11 4.61 -7.50
CA SER A 409 15.52 4.20 -6.17
C SER A 409 14.44 3.38 -5.46
N ILE A 410 14.91 2.57 -4.52
CA ILE A 410 14.11 1.95 -3.46
C ILE A 410 14.31 2.78 -2.20
N ILE A 411 13.21 3.19 -1.57
CA ILE A 411 13.23 3.74 -0.21
C ILE A 411 12.85 2.62 0.75
N LEU A 412 13.76 2.32 1.67
CA LEU A 412 13.64 1.25 2.64
C LEU A 412 13.69 1.80 4.06
N ARG A 413 12.83 1.26 4.93
CA ARG A 413 12.77 1.61 6.34
C ARG A 413 13.09 0.39 7.22
N THR A 414 14.09 0.54 8.09
CA THR A 414 14.32 -0.36 9.24
C THR A 414 13.77 0.28 10.52
N GLU A 415 14.00 -0.33 11.68
CA GLU A 415 13.56 0.28 12.95
C GLU A 415 14.19 1.65 13.18
N HIS A 416 15.50 1.79 12.93
CA HIS A 416 16.24 3.01 13.25
C HIS A 416 16.74 3.81 12.04
N PHE A 417 16.54 3.36 10.80
CA PHE A 417 17.08 4.03 9.63
C PHE A 417 16.11 4.09 8.45
N LEU A 418 16.23 5.16 7.67
CA LEU A 418 15.76 5.24 6.29
C LEU A 418 16.95 5.12 5.34
N TYR A 419 16.75 4.40 4.25
CA TYR A 419 17.74 4.21 3.20
C TYR A 419 17.14 4.65 1.87
N ARG A 420 17.97 5.29 1.03
CA ARG A 420 17.76 5.35 -0.41
C ARG A 420 18.78 4.47 -1.10
N ILE A 421 18.27 3.52 -1.86
CA ILE A 421 19.07 2.49 -2.53
C ILE A 421 18.87 2.68 -4.03
N GLU A 422 19.95 2.86 -4.78
CA GLU A 422 19.93 3.07 -6.23
C GLU A 422 21.15 2.42 -6.85
N ASP A 423 21.02 1.89 -8.07
CA ASP A 423 22.17 1.34 -8.78
C ASP A 423 23.15 2.48 -9.16
N GLN A 424 24.30 2.50 -8.50
CA GLN A 424 25.33 3.53 -8.69
C GLN A 424 26.32 3.16 -9.80
N SER A 425 26.20 1.99 -10.43
CA SER A 425 27.16 1.51 -11.43
C SER A 425 27.16 2.34 -12.72
N GLN A 426 26.04 2.99 -13.04
CA GLN A 426 25.87 3.85 -14.23
C GLN A 426 26.30 5.31 -14.00
N GLN A 427 26.75 5.67 -12.79
CA GLN A 427 27.16 7.03 -12.41
C GLN A 427 28.69 7.21 -12.33
N LYS A 428 29.46 6.15 -12.61
CA LYS A 428 30.92 6.19 -12.82
C LYS A 428 31.22 6.23 -14.31
#